data_AF-A0A8T4HBZ1-F1
#
_entry.id   AF-A0A8T4HBZ1-F1
#
_cell.length_a   1.000
_cell.length_b   1.000
_cell.length_c   1.000
_cell.angle_alpha   90.00
_cell.angle_beta   90.00
_cell.angle_gamma   90.00
#
_symmetry.space_group_name_H-M   'P 1'
#
loop_
_entity.id
_entity.type
_entity.pdbx_description
1 polymer ?
#
loop_
_entity_poly.entity_id
_entity_poly.type
_entity_poly.pdbx_seq_one_letter_code
_entity_poly.pdbx_strand_id
1 'polypeptide(L)'
;MHPKKYGRNEIWKTLMDIKSFRNRLYHNEPICFNGNKLSLEEPKYIYDAIILLLMSLEPKLIEHLSDLDEVDDILARFDQLIH
;
A
#
# COMPACT_ATOMS: atom_id res chain seq x y z
N MET A 1 -25.27 8.72 -4.28
CA MET A 1 -24.41 7.56 -4.59
C MET A 1 -24.01 6.97 -3.24
N HIS A 2 -24.63 5.87 -2.80
CA HIS A 2 -24.26 5.24 -1.53
C HIS A 2 -22.87 4.62 -1.68
N PRO A 3 -21.98 4.70 -0.67
CA PRO A 3 -20.71 4.00 -0.75
C PRO A 3 -21.02 2.51 -0.89
N LYS A 4 -20.43 1.87 -1.90
CA LYS A 4 -20.42 0.41 -1.99
C LYS A 4 -20.05 -0.08 -0.59
N LYS A 5 -20.88 -0.98 -0.03
CA LYS A 5 -20.53 -1.68 1.21
C LYS A 5 -19.17 -2.33 0.95
N TYR A 6 -18.08 -1.69 1.37
CA TYR A 6 -16.79 -2.33 1.53
C TYR A 6 -17.09 -3.49 2.47
N GLY A 7 -17.14 -4.69 1.91
CA GLY A 7 -17.63 -5.84 2.65
C GLY A 7 -16.72 -6.05 3.84
N ARG A 8 -17.25 -6.47 5.00
CA ARG A 8 -16.40 -6.87 6.15
C ARG A 8 -15.31 -7.86 5.72
N ASN A 9 -15.63 -8.71 4.74
CA ASN A 9 -14.69 -9.66 4.15
C ASN A 9 -13.57 -8.98 3.36
N GLU A 10 -13.84 -7.88 2.64
CA GLU A 10 -12.82 -7.15 1.88
C GLU A 10 -11.87 -6.42 2.83
N ILE A 11 -12.40 -5.72 3.83
CA ILE A 11 -11.61 -5.08 4.88
C ILE A 11 -10.72 -6.12 5.59
N TRP A 12 -11.29 -7.27 5.95
CA TRP A 12 -10.54 -8.33 6.61
C TRP A 12 -9.41 -8.89 5.72
N LYS A 13 -9.66 -9.08 4.43
CA LYS A 13 -8.62 -9.51 3.47
C LYS A 13 -7.50 -8.49 3.40
N THR A 14 -7.83 -7.21 3.21
CA THR A 14 -6.85 -6.12 3.16
C THR A 14 -5.99 -6.05 4.43
N LEU A 15 -6.61 -6.20 5.61
CA LEU A 15 -5.87 -6.26 6.87
C LEU A 15 -4.94 -7.48 6.97
N MET A 16 -5.35 -8.62 6.42
CA MET A 16 -4.49 -9.82 6.36
C MET A 16 -3.33 -9.65 5.39
N ASP A 17 -3.54 -9.00 4.25
CA ASP A 17 -2.49 -8.71 3.27
C ASP A 17 -1.43 -7.76 3.88
N ILE A 18 -1.86 -6.68 4.53
CA ILE A 18 -0.98 -5.75 5.26
C ILE A 18 -0.18 -6.48 6.35
N LYS A 19 -0.85 -7.34 7.13
CA LYS A 19 -0.20 -8.13 8.19
C LYS A 19 0.85 -9.08 7.60
N SER A 20 0.52 -9.74 6.50
CA SER A 20 1.43 -10.66 5.80
C SER A 20 2.66 -9.91 5.29
N PHE A 21 2.47 -8.80 4.58
CA PHE A 21 3.55 -7.96 4.08
C PHE A 21 4.49 -7.50 5.19
N ARG A 22 3.95 -7.00 6.30
CA ARG A 22 4.74 -6.61 7.48
C ARG A 22 5.52 -7.78 8.07
N ASN A 23 4.96 -8.99 8.10
CA ASN A 23 5.69 -10.18 8.57
C ASN A 23 6.88 -10.50 7.66
N ARG A 24 6.68 -10.46 6.34
CA ARG A 24 7.74 -10.69 5.35
C ARG A 24 8.87 -9.67 5.49
N LEU A 25 8.51 -8.39 5.68
CA LEU A 25 9.46 -7.32 6.03
C LEU A 25 10.28 -7.65 7.28
N TYR A 26 9.62 -8.05 8.37
CA TYR A 26 10.28 -8.42 9.62
C TYR A 26 11.24 -9.61 9.45
N HIS A 27 10.94 -10.52 8.54
CA HIS A 27 11.78 -11.66 8.21
C HIS A 27 12.84 -11.37 7.12
N ASN A 28 13.01 -10.10 6.72
CA ASN A 28 13.94 -9.67 5.67
C ASN A 28 13.74 -10.40 4.33
N GLU A 29 12.49 -10.73 4.00
CA GLU A 29 12.17 -11.34 2.71
C GLU A 29 12.34 -10.34 1.55
N PRO A 30 12.63 -10.83 0.32
CA PRO A 30 12.80 -9.99 -0.85
C PRO A 30 11.46 -9.48 -1.40
N ILE A 31 10.82 -8.56 -0.67
CA ILE A 31 9.49 -8.00 -0.99
C ILE A 31 9.48 -7.00 -2.18
N CYS A 32 10.64 -6.51 -2.60
CA CYS A 32 10.78 -5.61 -3.75
C CYS A 32 11.20 -6.36 -5.01
N PHE A 33 10.88 -7.65 -5.14
CA PHE A 33 11.28 -8.45 -6.28
C PHE A 33 10.11 -9.27 -6.81
N ASN A 34 9.96 -9.30 -8.14
CA ASN A 34 9.11 -10.23 -8.86
C ASN A 34 10.02 -11.20 -9.62
N GLY A 35 10.29 -12.35 -8.99
CA GLY A 35 11.34 -13.27 -9.41
C GLY A 35 12.72 -12.59 -9.30
N ASN A 36 13.46 -12.55 -10.42
CA ASN A 36 14.80 -11.93 -10.46
C ASN A 36 14.76 -10.44 -10.85
N LYS A 37 13.57 -9.86 -11.00
CA LYS A 37 13.41 -8.45 -11.39
C LYS A 37 13.03 -7.63 -10.16
N LEU A 38 13.75 -6.54 -9.95
CA LEU A 38 13.38 -5.51 -8.98
C LEU A 38 12.00 -4.96 -9.37
N SER A 39 11.03 -4.96 -8.44
CA SER A 39 9.65 -4.54 -8.67
C SER A 39 9.06 -3.98 -7.38
N LEU A 40 8.36 -2.84 -7.46
CA LEU A 40 7.61 -2.25 -6.35
C LEU A 40 6.10 -2.54 -6.42
N GLU A 41 5.66 -3.48 -7.26
CA GLU A 41 4.23 -3.81 -7.41
C GLU A 41 3.58 -4.21 -6.08
N GLU A 42 4.23 -5.09 -5.30
CA GLU A 42 3.70 -5.52 -4.00
C GLU A 42 3.73 -4.39 -2.95
N PRO A 43 4.86 -3.68 -2.73
CA PRO A 43 4.87 -2.51 -1.85
C PRO A 43 3.80 -1.46 -2.20
N LYS A 44 3.63 -1.17 -3.49
CA LYS A 44 2.64 -0.22 -3.99
C LYS A 44 1.21 -0.68 -3.71
N TYR A 45 0.92 -1.96 -3.97
CA TYR A 45 -0.38 -2.55 -3.64
C TYR A 45 -0.73 -2.41 -2.16
N ILE A 46 0.24 -2.66 -1.27
CA ILE A 46 0.03 -2.54 0.18
C ILE A 46 -0.15 -1.09 0.62
N TYR A 47 0.59 -0.16 0.03
CA TYR A 47 0.39 1.28 0.25
C TYR A 47 -1.03 1.72 -0.17
N ASP A 48 -1.46 1.39 -1.38
CA ASP A 48 -2.81 1.72 -1.88
C ASP A 48 -3.90 1.14 -0.96
N ALA A 49 -3.69 -0.09 -0.47
CA ALA A 49 -4.56 -0.74 0.49
C ALA A 49 -4.65 0.02 1.84
N ILE A 50 -3.53 0.53 2.35
CA ILE A 50 -3.50 1.33 3.58
C ILE A 50 -4.24 2.64 3.38
N ILE A 51 -3.95 3.38 2.30
CA ILE A 51 -4.62 4.65 1.97
C ILE A 51 -6.14 4.45 1.87
N LEU A 52 -6.57 3.41 1.17
CA LEU A 52 -7.99 3.10 1.00
C LEU A 52 -8.69 2.75 2.32
N LEU A 53 -8.01 2.01 3.21
CA LEU A 53 -8.53 1.75 4.56
C LEU A 53 -8.66 3.03 5.37
N LEU A 54 -7.64 3.89 5.35
CA LEU A 54 -7.67 5.18 6.07
C LEU A 54 -8.78 6.09 5.54
N MET A 55 -8.92 6.21 4.21
CA MET A 55 -10.02 6.94 3.57
C MET A 55 -11.40 6.41 3.97
N SER A 56 -11.52 5.08 4.14
CA SER A 56 -12.79 4.46 4.55
C SER A 56 -13.17 4.75 6.00
N LEU A 57 -12.19 5.03 6.87
CA LEU A 57 -12.39 5.34 8.27
C LEU A 57 -12.69 6.82 8.49
N GLU A 58 -11.86 7.69 7.92
CA GLU A 58 -12.03 9.14 8.00
C GLU A 58 -11.46 9.77 6.71
N PRO A 59 -12.31 10.18 5.76
CA PRO A 59 -11.86 10.71 4.48
C PRO A 59 -10.93 11.93 4.61
N LYS A 60 -11.12 12.76 5.64
CA LYS A 60 -10.28 13.95 5.87
C LYS A 60 -8.90 13.61 6.40
N LEU A 61 -8.67 12.37 6.85
CA LEU A 61 -7.38 11.96 7.40
C LEU A 61 -6.28 12.01 6.32
N ILE A 62 -6.60 11.67 5.07
CA ILE A 62 -5.62 11.72 3.97
C ILE A 62 -5.13 13.14 3.72
N GLU A 63 -6.02 14.14 3.80
CA GLU A 63 -5.64 15.56 3.66
C GLU A 63 -4.63 16.01 4.73
N HIS A 64 -4.61 15.35 5.89
CA HIS A 64 -3.65 15.65 6.95
C HIS A 64 -2.35 14.84 6.83
N LEU A 65 -2.38 13.72 6.10
CA LEU A 65 -1.23 12.84 5.89
C LEU A 65 -0.44 13.21 4.64
N SER A 66 -1.03 13.94 3.69
CA SER A 66 -0.37 14.34 2.44
C SER A 66 0.95 15.09 2.63
N ASP A 67 1.07 15.86 3.72
CA ASP A 67 2.30 16.60 4.03
C ASP A 67 3.44 15.70 4.53
N LEU A 68 3.13 14.46 4.91
CA LEU A 68 4.08 13.45 5.40
C LEU A 68 4.27 12.29 4.42
N ASP A 69 3.43 12.19 3.40
CA ASP A 69 3.38 11.06 2.48
C ASP A 69 4.30 11.28 1.29
N GLU A 70 5.53 10.78 1.41
CA GLU A 70 6.56 10.85 0.36
C GLU A 70 6.54 9.60 -0.56
N VAL A 71 5.56 8.70 -0.42
CA VAL A 71 5.57 7.41 -1.13
C VAL A 71 5.49 7.61 -2.65
N ASP A 72 4.63 8.52 -3.11
CA ASP A 72 4.49 8.81 -4.54
C ASP A 72 5.79 9.38 -5.14
N ASP A 73 6.52 10.22 -4.39
CA ASP A 73 7.83 10.75 -4.82
C ASP A 73 8.88 9.65 -4.90
N ILE A 74 8.88 8.70 -3.96
CA ILE A 74 9.77 7.53 -3.98
C ILE A 74 9.46 6.65 -5.19
N LEU A 75 8.18 6.40 -5.48
CA LEU A 75 7.75 5.62 -6.65
C LEU A 75 8.18 6.30 -7.95
N ALA A 76 7.97 7.61 -8.07
CA ALA A 76 8.37 8.38 -9.25
C ALA A 76 9.89 8.34 -9.48
N ARG A 77 10.69 8.44 -8.41
CA ARG A 77 12.15 8.29 -8.48
C ARG A 77 12.58 6.88 -8.87
N PHE A 78 11.85 5.87 -8.41
CA PHE A 78 12.14 4.48 -8.75
C PHE A 78 11.86 4.17 -10.21
N ASP A 79 10.76 4.68 -10.77
CA ASP A 79 10.43 4.52 -12.19
C ASP A 79 11.53 5.13 -13.10
N GLN A 80 12.17 6.22 -12.65
CA GLN A 80 13.33 6.83 -13.35
C GLN A 80 14.62 5.99 -13.30
N LEU A 81 14.74 5.04 -12.36
CA LEU A 81 15.95 4.22 -12.18
C LEU A 81 15.89 2.89 -12.94
N ILE A 82 14.71 2.47 -13.40
CA ILE A 82 14.48 1.21 -14.12
C ILE A 82 14.46 1.41 -15.65
N HIS A 83 14.59 2.64 -16.13
CA HIS A 83 14.72 3.03 -17.54
C HIS A 83 16.03 3.75 -17.81
#